data_AF-A0A7V3W1Q9-F1
#
_entry.id   AF-A0A7V3W1Q9-F1
#
_cell.length_a   1.000
_cell.length_b   1.000
_cell.length_c   1.000
_cell.angle_alpha   90.00
_cell.angle_beta   90.00
_cell.angle_gamma   90.00
#
_symmetry.space_group_name_H-M   'P 1'
#
loop_
_entity.id
_entity.type
_entity.pdbx_description
1 polymer ?
#
loop_
_entity_poly.entity_id
_entity_poly.type
_entity_poly.pdbx_seq_one_letter_code
_entity_poly.pdbx_strand_id
1 'polypeptide(L)' 'TIIGGSVLVVWSKSRVLHERYALEQAQREQTRLQMENRALRLEWATLTSPRILEEAARKRFHLRHPRPEEVVRMP' A
#
# COMPACT_ATOMS: atom_id res chain seq x y z
N THR A 1 -13.37 -21.30 -48.40
CA THR A 1 -14.00 -20.98 -47.09
C THR A 1 -13.06 -21.20 -45.90
N ILE A 2 -12.09 -22.10 -45.95
CA ILE A 2 -11.16 -22.40 -44.83
C ILE A 2 -10.19 -21.25 -44.50
N ILE A 3 -9.70 -20.53 -45.52
CA ILE A 3 -8.70 -19.46 -45.37
C ILE A 3 -9.22 -18.29 -44.49
N GLY A 4 -10.48 -17.91 -44.64
CA GLY A 4 -11.09 -16.82 -43.86
C GLY A 4 -11.20 -17.15 -42.36
N GLY A 5 -11.47 -18.42 -42.02
CA GLY A 5 -11.53 -18.86 -40.63
C GLY A 5 -10.17 -18.82 -39.93
N SER A 6 -9.10 -19.21 -40.63
CA SER A 6 -7.74 -19.19 -40.09
C SER A 6 -7.27 -17.77 -39.75
N VAL A 7 -7.58 -16.78 -40.60
CA VAL A 7 -7.23 -15.37 -40.37
C VAL A 7 -7.97 -14.80 -39.14
N LEU A 8 -9.26 -15.11 -38.99
CA LEU A 8 -10.05 -14.67 -37.84
C LEU A 8 -9.55 -15.24 -36.52
N VAL A 9 -9.10 -16.50 -36.52
CA VAL A 9 -8.54 -17.15 -35.32
C VAL A 9 -7.23 -16.49 -34.89
N VAL A 10 -6.32 -16.24 -35.83
CA VAL A 10 -5.03 -15.58 -35.53
C VAL A 10 -5.25 -14.14 -35.07
N TRP A 11 -6.17 -13.40 -35.71
CA TRP A 11 -6.49 -12.04 -35.31
C TRP A 11 -7.14 -11.98 -33.91
N SER A 12 -8.06 -12.88 -33.62
CA SER A 12 -8.67 -13.01 -32.29
C SER A 12 -7.63 -13.35 -31.22
N LYS A 13 -6.73 -14.30 -31.50
CA LYS A 13 -5.63 -14.68 -30.59
C LYS A 13 -4.67 -13.51 -30.34
N SER A 14 -4.33 -12.73 -31.36
CA SER A 14 -3.44 -11.57 -31.25
C SER A 14 -4.04 -10.46 -30.38
N ARG A 15 -5.33 -10.15 -30.56
CA ARG A 15 -6.05 -9.17 -29.71
C ARG A 15 -6.10 -9.61 -28.25
N VAL A 16 -6.39 -10.89 -28.00
CA VAL A 16 -6.48 -11.45 -26.66
C VAL A 16 -5.12 -11.44 -25.95
N LEU A 17 -4.01 -11.61 -26.67
CA LEU A 17 -2.67 -11.51 -26.09
C LEU A 17 -2.37 -10.09 -25.60
N HIS A 18 -2.69 -9.07 -26.39
CA HIS A 18 -2.40 -7.68 -26.02
C HIS A 18 -3.15 -7.23 -24.76
N GLU A 19 -4.44 -7.57 -24.66
CA GLU A 19 -5.26 -7.29 -23.47
C GLU A 19 -4.77 -8.06 -22.23
N ARG A 20 -4.34 -9.31 -22.41
CA ARG A 20 -3.77 -10.11 -21.30
C ARG A 20 -2.46 -9.53 -20.80
N TYR A 21 -1.59 -9.03 -21.68
CA TYR A 21 -0.35 -8.37 -21.26
C TYR A 21 -0.62 -7.09 -20.48
N ALA A 22 -1.59 -6.27 -20.90
CA ALA A 22 -1.99 -5.08 -20.16
C ALA A 22 -2.55 -5.44 -18.77
N LEU A 23 -3.39 -6.48 -18.69
CA LEU A 23 -3.94 -6.97 -17.44
C LEU A 23 -2.85 -7.52 -16.50
N GLU A 24 -1.91 -8.30 -17.03
CA GLU A 24 -0.79 -8.82 -16.24
C GLU A 24 0.11 -7.70 -15.70
N GLN A 25 0.39 -6.67 -16.51
CA GLN A 25 1.18 -5.53 -16.06
C GLN A 25 0.45 -4.75 -14.95
N ALA A 26 -0.85 -4.50 -15.13
CA ALA A 26 -1.67 -3.85 -14.11
C ALA A 26 -1.74 -4.67 -12.80
N GLN A 27 -1.86 -6.00 -12.90
CA GLN A 27 -1.91 -6.88 -11.73
C GLN A 27 -0.58 -6.94 -10.98
N ARG A 28 0.55 -6.92 -11.70
CA ARG A 28 1.89 -6.84 -11.10
C ARG A 28 2.09 -5.52 -10.37
N GLU A 29 1.67 -4.42 -10.99
CA GLU A 29 1.76 -3.09 -10.39
C GLU A 29 0.90 -2.98 -9.13
N GLN A 30 -0.34 -3.48 -9.18
CA GLN A 30 -1.23 -3.50 -8.03
C GLN A 30 -0.62 -4.31 -6.87
N THR A 31 -0.04 -5.48 -7.16
CA THR A 31 0.61 -6.31 -6.14
C THR A 31 1.80 -5.58 -5.51
N ARG A 32 2.63 -4.92 -6.32
CA ARG A 32 3.76 -4.13 -5.85
C ARG A 32 3.31 -3.01 -4.91
N LEU A 33 2.35 -2.21 -5.33
CA LEU A 33 1.81 -1.11 -4.53
C LEU A 33 1.15 -1.59 -3.22
N GLN A 34 0.49 -2.74 -3.24
CA GLN A 34 -0.08 -3.33 -2.03
C GLN A 34 0.99 -3.78 -1.03
N MET A 35 2.09 -4.36 -1.51
CA MET A 35 3.22 -4.74 -0.63
C MET A 35 3.87 -3.51 -0.01
N GLU A 36 4.12 -2.48 -0.81
CA GLU A 36 4.69 -1.21 -0.34
C GLU A 36 3.78 -0.52 0.67
N ASN A 37 2.47 -0.45 0.41
CA ASN A 37 1.51 0.13 1.34
C ASN A 37 1.46 -0.64 2.68
N ARG A 38 1.54 -1.98 2.65
CA ARG A 38 1.61 -2.79 3.88
C ARG A 38 2.88 -2.52 4.67
N ALA A 39 4.04 -2.41 4.00
CA ALA A 39 5.29 -2.07 4.64
C ALA A 39 5.22 -0.68 5.29
N LEU A 40 4.76 0.33 4.55
CA LEU A 40 4.60 1.70 5.05
C LEU A 40 3.63 1.76 6.23
N ARG A 41 2.53 1.01 6.23
CA ARG A 41 1.60 0.93 7.38
C ARG A 41 2.26 0.33 8.61
N LEU A 42 3.09 -0.70 8.44
CA LEU A 42 3.83 -1.31 9.54
C LEU A 42 4.86 -0.34 10.12
N GLU A 43 5.62 0.35 9.26
CA GLU A 43 6.55 1.40 9.67
C GLU A 43 5.83 2.53 10.40
N TRP A 44 4.71 3.00 9.86
CA TRP A 44 3.92 4.05 10.47
C TRP A 44 3.32 3.64 11.81
N ALA A 45 2.82 2.39 11.94
CA ALA A 45 2.35 1.84 13.20
C ALA A 45 3.48 1.71 14.23
N THR A 46 4.70 1.40 13.78
CA THR A 46 5.89 1.35 14.63
C THR A 46 6.25 2.75 15.15
N LEU A 47 6.28 3.73 14.25
CA LEU A 47 6.58 5.14 14.59
C LEU A 47 5.50 5.79 15.45
N THR A 48 4.24 5.42 15.24
CA THR A 48 3.07 5.97 15.95
C THR A 48 2.72 5.13 17.19
N SER A 49 3.47 4.06 17.48
CA SER A 49 3.20 3.27 18.68
C SER A 49 3.37 4.17 19.91
N PRO A 50 2.43 4.15 20.87
CA PRO A 50 2.50 4.99 22.07
C PRO A 50 3.83 4.85 22.81
N ARG A 51 4.40 3.63 22.83
CA ARG A 51 5.70 3.35 23.45
C ARG A 51 6.85 4.10 22.78
N ILE A 52 6.94 4.11 21.45
CA ILE A 52 8.00 4.81 20.71
C ILE A 52 7.83 6.32 20.86
N LEU A 53 6.59 6.81 20.79
CA LEU A 53 6.26 8.21 21.02
C LEU A 53 6.66 8.66 22.45
N GLU A 54 6.37 7.85 23.47
CA GLU A 54 6.79 8.12 24.85
C GLU A 54 8.31 8.08 25.03
N GLU A 55 8.99 7.11 24.42
CA GLU A 55 10.46 7.05 24.46
C GLU A 55 11.08 8.28 23.78
N ALA A 56 10.56 8.70 22.62
CA ALA A 56 11.00 9.90 21.94
C ALA A 56 10.71 11.16 22.77
N ALA A 57 9.51 11.27 23.36
CA ALA A 57 9.11 12.37 24.22
C ALA A 57 10.07 12.50 25.43
N ARG A 58 10.38 11.40 26.11
CA ARG A 58 11.29 11.39 27.28
C ARG A 58 12.75 11.61 26.90
N LYS A 59 13.26 10.91 25.88
CA LYS A 59 14.70 10.89 25.55
C LYS A 59 15.13 12.10 24.73
N ARG A 60 14.32 12.51 23.75
CA ARG A 60 14.68 13.56 22.78
C ARG A 60 14.12 14.92 23.16
N PHE A 61 12.93 14.96 23.75
CA PHE A 61 12.25 16.20 24.08
C PHE A 61 12.22 16.48 25.59
N HIS A 62 12.82 15.61 26.43
CA HIS A 62 12.83 15.71 27.90
C HIS A 62 11.44 15.92 28.52
N LEU A 63 10.39 15.48 27.82
CA LEU A 63 9.02 15.61 28.26
C LEU A 63 8.74 14.60 29.38
N ARG A 64 7.96 15.04 30.36
CA ARG A 64 7.49 14.22 31.49
C ARG A 64 5.99 13.99 31.36
N HIS A 65 5.49 12.95 32.02
CA HIS A 65 4.05 12.76 32.10
C HIS A 65 3.42 13.94 32.86
N PRO A 66 2.32 14.52 32.34
CA PRO A 66 1.68 15.66 32.99
C PRO A 66 1.14 15.23 34.35
N ARG A 67 1.24 16.11 35.33
CA ARG A 67 0.61 15.91 36.64
C ARG A 67 -0.92 15.98 36.49
N PRO A 68 -1.69 15.36 37.41
CA PRO A 68 -3.15 15.43 37.38
C PRO A 68 -3.68 16.86 37.32
N GLU A 69 -2.97 17.81 37.94
CA GLU A 69 -3.31 19.24 37.92
C GLU A 69 -3.05 19.94 36.56
N GLU A 70 -2.24 19.35 35.68
CA GLU A 70 -1.82 19.91 34.39
C GLU A 70 -2.66 19.35 33.21
N VAL A 71 -3.65 18.48 33.49
CA VAL A 71 -4.51 17.85 32.48
C VAL A 71 -5.85 18.58 32.38
N VAL A 72 -6.06 19.29 31.28
CA VAL A 72 -7.36 19.91 30.95
C VAL A 72 -8.24 18.87 30.25
N ARG A 73 -9.34 18.45 30.89
CA ARG A 73 -10.42 17.73 30.20
C ARG A 73 -11.37 18.73 29.57
N MET A 74 -11.48 18.70 28.25
CA MET A 74 -12.53 19.42 27.52
C MET A 74 -13.90 18.73 27.81
N PRO A 75 -15.00 19.50 27.86
CA PRO A 75 -16.35 18.97 28.03
C PRO A 75 -16.85 18.18 26.81
#